data_AF-A0A4R1BCR8-F1
#
_entry.id   AF-A0A4R1BCR8-F1
#
_cell.length_a   1.000
_cell.length_b   1.000
_cell.length_c   1.000
_cell.angle_alpha   90.00
_cell.angle_beta   90.00
_cell.angle_gamma   90.00
#
_symmetry.space_group_name_H-M   'P 1'
#
loop_
_entity.id
_entity.type
_entity.pdbx_description
1 polymer ?
#
loop_
_entity_poly.entity_id
_entity_poly.type
_entity_poly.pdbx_seq_one_letter_code
_entity_poly.pdbx_strand_id
1 'polypeptide(L)'
;MYKILNTDKVITAKPAFKEGEVLDLDRETRATPKEIFLGEVKSKSVFPLLILHLIRKRPEYGNSIIHQIREMTAGVMSVSPNTIYPILRRLEEKGYVKGEWEKPDTRSRRFYELTPAGEEKYREMKERFGEHLLRVKEAIEALQKELYG
;
A
#
# COMPACT_ATOMS: atom_id res chain seq x y z
N MET A 1 -30.44 -6.48 -20.39
CA MET A 1 -31.15 -7.23 -19.34
C MET A 1 -30.19 -8.27 -18.77
N TYR A 2 -29.44 -7.90 -17.74
CA TYR A 2 -28.61 -8.81 -16.96
C TYR A 2 -29.15 -8.78 -15.52
N LYS A 3 -29.56 -9.95 -15.02
CA LYS A 3 -30.08 -10.12 -13.66
C LYS A 3 -28.94 -9.92 -12.66
N ILE A 4 -29.09 -8.91 -11.80
CA ILE A 4 -28.30 -8.74 -10.58
C ILE A 4 -28.86 -9.75 -9.57
N LEU A 5 -28.08 -10.76 -9.20
CA LEU A 5 -28.39 -11.59 -8.05
C LEU A 5 -27.91 -10.87 -6.80
N ASN A 6 -28.89 -10.57 -5.95
CA ASN A 6 -28.74 -10.00 -4.63
C ASN A 6 -28.32 -11.11 -3.66
N THR A 7 -27.23 -10.92 -2.93
CA THR A 7 -26.87 -11.73 -1.76
C THR A 7 -26.50 -10.82 -0.60
N ASP A 8 -27.53 -10.18 -0.04
CA ASP A 8 -27.47 -9.69 1.32
C ASP A 8 -27.48 -10.87 2.31
N LYS A 9 -26.69 -10.72 3.38
CA LYS A 9 -26.61 -11.50 4.64
C LYS A 9 -25.64 -12.69 4.69
N VAL A 10 -24.37 -12.36 4.91
CA VAL A 10 -23.64 -12.80 6.12
C VAL A 10 -22.71 -11.67 6.58
N ILE A 11 -23.26 -10.66 7.29
CA ILE A 11 -22.45 -9.75 8.12
C ILE A 11 -22.93 -9.94 9.55
N THR A 12 -22.37 -10.94 10.22
CA THR A 12 -22.35 -11.04 11.67
C THR A 12 -20.99 -11.59 12.08
N ALA A 13 -20.40 -10.96 13.09
CA ALA A 13 -19.09 -11.21 13.71
C ALA A 13 -17.87 -10.55 13.04
N LYS A 14 -17.43 -9.43 13.65
CA LYS A 14 -16.01 -9.03 13.67
C LYS A 14 -15.17 -10.19 14.24
N PRO A 15 -14.02 -10.55 13.64
CA PRO A 15 -12.93 -11.05 14.44
C PRO A 15 -12.09 -9.84 14.88
N ALA A 16 -12.19 -9.51 16.16
CA ALA A 16 -11.21 -8.67 16.82
C ALA A 16 -9.93 -9.51 16.97
N PHE A 17 -8.99 -9.40 16.03
CA PHE A 17 -7.65 -9.96 16.24
C PHE A 17 -7.00 -9.17 17.38
N LYS A 18 -6.85 -9.82 18.54
CA LYS A 18 -6.08 -9.27 19.66
C LYS A 18 -4.59 -9.34 19.31
N GLU A 19 -3.84 -8.32 19.70
CA GLU A 19 -2.37 -8.37 19.63
C GLU A 19 -1.87 -9.61 20.40
N GLY A 20 -1.21 -10.51 19.69
CA GLY A 20 -0.59 -11.72 20.27
C GLY A 20 -1.21 -13.06 19.90
N GLU A 21 -2.31 -13.12 19.15
CA GLU A 21 -2.85 -14.42 18.68
C GLU A 21 -2.09 -14.91 17.43
N VAL A 22 -1.29 -15.96 17.62
CA VAL A 22 -0.65 -16.73 16.55
C VAL A 22 -1.66 -17.78 16.08
N LEU A 23 -2.09 -17.69 14.82
CA LEU A 23 -2.77 -18.81 14.17
C LEU A 23 -1.76 -19.94 13.98
N ASP A 24 -1.93 -21.02 14.74
CA ASP A 24 -1.17 -22.24 14.56
C ASP A 24 -1.67 -22.94 13.29
N LEU A 25 -0.94 -22.75 12.20
CA LEU A 25 -1.13 -23.44 10.93
C LEU A 25 0.25 -23.80 10.38
N ASP A 26 0.59 -25.08 10.49
CA ASP A 26 1.61 -25.86 9.78
C ASP A 26 2.73 -25.07 9.06
N ARG A 27 3.94 -25.17 9.64
CA ARG A 27 5.10 -24.32 9.41
C ARG A 27 5.89 -24.50 8.11
N GLU A 28 5.50 -25.35 7.15
CA GLU A 28 6.48 -25.82 6.16
C GLU A 28 6.23 -25.53 4.67
N THR A 29 5.15 -24.86 4.24
CA THR A 29 4.98 -24.67 2.77
C THR A 29 4.14 -23.48 2.30
N ARG A 30 4.09 -22.39 3.06
CA ARG A 30 3.50 -21.15 2.55
C ARG A 30 4.56 -20.09 2.41
N ALA A 31 5.00 -19.87 1.17
CA ALA A 31 5.39 -18.53 0.77
C ALA A 31 4.24 -17.63 1.21
N THR A 32 4.47 -16.83 2.24
CA THR A 32 3.49 -15.91 2.79
C THR A 32 2.99 -15.02 1.64
N PRO A 33 1.74 -14.52 1.63
CA PRO A 33 1.33 -13.49 0.67
C PRO A 33 2.33 -12.32 0.65
N LYS A 34 2.97 -12.09 1.80
CA LYS A 34 4.15 -11.24 1.91
C LYS A 34 5.28 -11.68 0.98
N GLU A 35 5.78 -12.90 1.01
CA GLU A 35 6.87 -13.37 0.13
C GLU A 35 6.51 -13.38 -1.36
N ILE A 36 5.27 -13.76 -1.70
CA ILE A 36 4.79 -13.82 -3.09
C ILE A 36 4.67 -12.42 -3.70
N PHE A 37 4.13 -11.45 -2.95
CA PHE A 37 4.02 -10.06 -3.43
C PHE A 37 5.29 -9.22 -3.17
N LEU A 38 6.02 -9.43 -2.07
CA LEU A 38 7.11 -8.52 -1.67
C LEU A 38 8.35 -8.64 -2.56
N GLY A 39 8.61 -9.77 -3.23
CA GLY A 39 9.80 -9.90 -4.09
C GLY A 39 9.76 -8.93 -5.28
N GLU A 40 8.64 -8.89 -5.98
CA GLU A 40 8.48 -8.13 -7.22
C GLU A 40 7.76 -6.78 -7.03
N VAL A 41 6.90 -6.64 -6.01
CA VAL A 41 6.10 -5.42 -5.76
C VAL A 41 6.77 -4.48 -4.73
N LYS A 42 7.87 -4.90 -4.05
CA LYS A 42 8.79 -3.96 -3.38
C LYS A 42 9.66 -3.14 -4.35
N SER A 43 9.52 -3.36 -5.66
CA SER A 43 10.48 -2.91 -6.69
C SER A 43 10.45 -1.40 -6.96
N LYS A 44 11.02 -0.59 -6.06
CA LYS A 44 11.45 0.81 -6.33
C LYS A 44 10.37 1.80 -6.86
N SER A 45 9.12 1.36 -7.06
CA SER A 45 8.12 2.02 -7.90
C SER A 45 6.75 2.06 -7.23
N VAL A 46 6.31 0.96 -6.62
CA VAL A 46 4.96 0.84 -6.03
C VAL A 46 4.80 1.71 -4.80
N PHE A 47 5.70 1.55 -3.81
CA PHE A 47 5.62 2.34 -2.59
C PHE A 47 5.82 3.83 -2.82
N PRO A 48 6.82 4.30 -3.60
CA PRO A 48 6.93 5.72 -3.90
C PRO A 48 5.68 6.26 -4.62
N LEU A 49 5.12 5.55 -5.60
CA LEU A 49 3.90 5.95 -6.30
C LEU A 49 2.71 6.05 -5.32
N LEU A 50 2.55 5.07 -4.44
CA LEU A 50 1.47 5.03 -3.47
C LEU A 50 1.60 6.14 -2.42
N ILE A 51 2.82 6.39 -1.94
CA ILE A 51 3.12 7.50 -1.03
C ILE A 51 2.75 8.85 -1.68
N LEU A 52 3.21 9.09 -2.91
CA LEU A 52 2.86 10.30 -3.66
C LEU A 52 1.33 10.41 -3.87
N HIS A 53 0.66 9.30 -4.18
CA HIS A 53 -0.79 9.26 -4.34
C HIS A 53 -1.55 9.69 -3.08
N LEU A 54 -1.11 9.24 -1.90
CA LEU A 54 -1.75 9.57 -0.63
C LEU A 54 -1.49 11.03 -0.24
N ILE A 55 -0.24 11.50 -0.36
CA ILE A 55 0.15 12.89 -0.09
C ILE A 55 -0.56 13.87 -1.05
N ARG A 56 -0.80 13.47 -2.30
CA ARG A 56 -1.56 14.27 -3.26
C ARG A 56 -2.99 14.59 -2.78
N LYS A 57 -3.64 13.66 -2.05
CA LYS A 57 -5.02 13.86 -1.60
C LYS A 57 -5.11 14.89 -0.48
N ARG A 58 -4.11 14.90 0.41
CA ARG A 58 -3.94 15.84 1.52
C ARG A 58 -2.54 15.70 2.12
N PRO A 59 -2.05 16.69 2.88
CA PRO A 59 -0.83 16.54 3.67
C PRO A 59 -0.89 15.30 4.58
N GLU A 60 0.21 14.52 4.63
CA GLU A 60 0.27 13.25 5.37
C GLU A 60 1.58 13.04 6.13
N TYR A 61 1.56 12.19 7.15
CA TYR A 61 2.76 11.77 7.89
C TYR A 61 2.97 10.26 7.81
N GLY A 62 4.20 9.80 8.09
CA GLY A 62 4.64 8.42 7.83
C GLY A 62 3.74 7.34 8.43
N ASN A 63 3.34 7.47 9.69
CA ASN A 63 2.48 6.46 10.33
C ASN A 63 1.07 6.44 9.72
N SER A 64 0.49 7.60 9.36
CA SER A 64 -0.80 7.67 8.66
C SER A 64 -0.75 6.92 7.32
N ILE A 65 0.34 7.10 6.56
CA ILE A 65 0.57 6.37 5.30
C ILE A 65 0.62 4.86 5.54
N ILE A 66 1.37 4.40 6.55
CA ILE A 66 1.45 2.97 6.90
C ILE A 66 0.06 2.39 7.17
N HIS A 67 -0.75 3.10 7.97
CA HIS A 67 -2.12 2.67 8.29
C HIS A 67 -2.99 2.60 7.04
N GLN A 68 -2.96 3.62 6.19
CA GLN A 68 -3.77 3.64 4.95
C GLN A 68 -3.42 2.51 3.98
N ILE A 69 -2.12 2.17 3.84
CA ILE A 69 -1.70 1.05 3.00
C ILE A 69 -2.26 -0.27 3.53
N ARG A 70 -2.21 -0.47 4.85
CA ARG A 70 -2.75 -1.68 5.49
C ARG A 70 -4.25 -1.80 5.26
N GLU A 71 -5.00 -0.73 5.51
CA GLU A 71 -6.47 -0.71 5.34
C GLU A 71 -6.88 -0.96 3.88
N MET A 72 -6.25 -0.25 2.94
CA MET A 72 -6.56 -0.37 1.50
C MET A 72 -6.28 -1.77 0.94
N THR A 73 -5.38 -2.52 1.57
CA THR A 73 -4.99 -3.87 1.13
C THR A 73 -5.60 -4.97 2.01
N ALA A 74 -6.58 -4.66 2.85
CA ALA A 74 -7.19 -5.60 3.79
C ALA A 74 -6.15 -6.37 4.64
N GLY A 75 -5.03 -5.72 4.97
CA GLY A 75 -3.93 -6.31 5.73
C GLY A 75 -3.00 -7.23 4.93
N VAL A 76 -3.27 -7.52 3.66
CA VAL A 76 -2.40 -8.32 2.78
C VAL A 76 -1.03 -7.66 2.64
N MET A 77 -1.00 -6.32 2.56
CA MET A 77 0.24 -5.54 2.57
C MET A 77 0.46 -4.91 3.94
N SER A 78 1.56 -5.29 4.58
CA SER A 78 2.02 -4.67 5.82
C SER A 78 3.42 -4.11 5.61
N VAL A 79 3.56 -2.80 5.79
CA VAL A 79 4.80 -2.06 5.54
C VAL A 79 5.33 -1.51 6.86
N SER A 80 6.63 -1.69 7.10
CA SER A 80 7.26 -1.18 8.31
C SER A 80 7.68 0.30 8.19
N PRO A 81 7.81 1.01 9.32
CA PRO A 81 8.48 2.31 9.38
C PRO A 81 9.84 2.33 8.66
N ASN A 82 10.65 1.28 8.82
CA ASN A 82 11.97 1.13 8.19
C ASN A 82 11.92 1.06 6.65
N THR A 83 10.73 0.91 6.06
CA THR A 83 10.52 0.99 4.61
C THR A 83 10.01 2.38 4.22
N ILE A 84 9.00 2.91 4.92
CA ILE A 84 8.33 4.17 4.55
C ILE A 84 9.24 5.39 4.77
N TYR A 85 9.90 5.50 5.92
CA TYR A 85 10.67 6.70 6.24
C TYR A 85 11.88 6.90 5.30
N PRO A 86 12.65 5.87 4.92
CA PRO A 86 13.68 6.02 3.89
C PRO A 86 13.17 6.38 2.49
N ILE A 87 11.91 6.07 2.17
CA ILE A 87 11.30 6.47 0.89
C ILE A 87 10.86 7.94 0.97
N LEU A 88 10.17 8.34 2.04
CA LEU A 88 9.78 9.73 2.27
C LEU A 88 10.99 10.66 2.24
N ARG A 89 12.07 10.28 2.93
CA ARG A 89 13.34 11.01 2.89
C ARG A 89 13.87 11.17 1.47
N ARG A 90 13.87 10.10 0.67
CA ARG A 90 14.33 10.16 -0.73
C ARG A 90 13.41 10.97 -1.64
N LEU A 91 12.11 10.98 -1.39
CA LEU A 91 11.17 11.82 -2.13
C LEU A 91 11.38 13.30 -1.79
N GLU A 92 11.65 13.60 -0.51
CA GLU A 92 11.95 14.95 -0.03
C GLU A 92 13.31 15.44 -0.56
N GLU A 93 14.37 14.61 -0.51
CA GLU A 93 15.70 14.92 -1.06
C GLU A 93 15.66 15.21 -2.57
N LYS A 94 14.71 14.60 -3.30
CA LYS A 94 14.47 14.86 -4.73
C LYS A 94 13.54 16.05 -5.00
N GLY A 95 13.03 16.70 -3.95
CA GLY A 95 12.11 17.83 -4.07
C GLY A 95 10.70 17.45 -4.52
N TYR A 96 10.32 16.17 -4.49
CA TYR A 96 8.96 15.73 -4.85
C TYR A 96 7.94 15.96 -3.76
N VAL A 97 8.39 16.03 -2.51
CA VAL A 97 7.56 16.40 -1.37
C VAL A 97 8.31 17.41 -0.51
N LYS A 98 7.57 18.23 0.23
CA LYS A 98 8.11 19.13 1.24
C LYS A 98 7.64 18.70 2.62
N GLY A 99 8.57 18.51 3.56
CA GLY A 99 8.25 18.14 4.93
C GLY A 99 8.20 19.34 5.89
N GLU A 100 7.12 19.44 6.68
CA GLU A 100 6.94 20.44 7.74
C GLU A 100 6.63 19.74 9.07
N TRP A 101 7.19 20.25 10.16
CA TRP A 101 6.88 19.74 11.50
C TRP A 101 5.58 20.36 12.00
N GLU A 102 4.62 19.53 12.41
CA GLU A 102 3.34 19.98 12.99
C GLU A 102 3.55 20.92 14.19
N LYS A 103 4.51 20.58 15.05
CA LYS A 103 5.00 21.42 16.15
C LYS A 103 6.50 21.56 15.99
N PRO A 104 7.01 22.70 15.51
CA PRO A 104 8.44 22.88 15.27
C PRO A 104 9.32 22.65 16.50
N ASP A 105 8.83 23.03 17.68
CA ASP A 105 9.58 22.97 18.94
C ASP A 105 9.77 21.53 19.44
N THR A 106 8.74 20.69 19.30
CA THR A 106 8.75 19.31 19.81
C THR A 106 9.00 18.27 18.72
N ARG A 107 8.96 18.67 17.43
CA ARG A 107 9.10 17.80 16.25
C ARG A 107 8.22 16.54 16.35
N SER A 108 6.97 16.70 16.79
CA SER A 108 6.05 15.60 17.06
C SER A 108 5.76 14.74 15.82
N ARG A 109 5.38 15.39 14.71
CA ARG A 109 5.01 14.75 13.44
C ARG A 109 5.51 15.57 12.28
N ARG A 110 6.16 14.92 11.30
CA ARG A 110 6.53 15.54 10.03
C ARG A 110 5.46 15.22 9.00
N PHE A 111 4.72 16.25 8.59
CA PHE A 111 3.76 16.20 7.51
C PHE A 111 4.46 16.51 6.20
N TYR A 112 4.05 15.83 5.14
CA TYR A 112 4.59 15.97 3.81
C TYR A 112 3.47 16.47 2.89
N GLU A 113 3.82 17.44 2.06
CA GLU A 113 2.96 17.98 1.01
C GLU A 113 3.59 17.73 -0.36
N LEU A 114 2.77 17.54 -1.38
CA LEU A 114 3.24 17.31 -2.74
C LEU A 114 3.72 18.62 -3.35
N THR A 115 4.88 18.61 -4.01
CA THR A 115 5.37 19.77 -4.78
C THR A 115 4.89 19.68 -6.24
N PRO A 116 5.03 20.76 -7.04
CA PRO A 116 4.79 20.69 -8.49
C PRO A 116 5.65 19.61 -9.19
N ALA A 117 6.93 19.49 -8.83
CA ALA A 117 7.79 18.43 -9.34
C ALA A 117 7.33 17.03 -8.90
N GLY A 118 6.78 16.91 -7.69
CA GLY A 118 6.17 15.67 -7.20
C GLY A 118 4.92 15.28 -7.96
N GLU A 119 4.11 16.25 -8.37
CA GLU A 119 2.91 16.05 -9.19
C GLU A 119 3.26 15.53 -10.60
N GLU A 120 4.30 16.11 -11.23
CA GLU A 120 4.86 15.59 -12.49
C GLU A 120 5.38 14.17 -12.32
N LYS A 121 6.17 13.92 -11.26
CA LYS A 121 6.71 12.60 -11.00
C LYS A 121 5.61 11.56 -10.72
N TYR A 122 4.57 11.94 -9.99
CA TYR A 122 3.41 11.08 -9.75
C TYR A 122 2.75 10.64 -11.05
N ARG A 123 2.52 11.57 -12.00
CA ARG A 123 1.92 11.25 -13.30
C ARG A 123 2.78 10.29 -14.11
N GLU A 124 4.08 10.57 -14.21
CA GLU A 124 5.07 9.70 -14.90
C GLU A 124 5.07 8.29 -14.32
N MET A 125 5.13 8.18 -12.98
CA MET A 125 5.14 6.88 -12.30
C MET A 125 3.82 6.14 -12.46
N LYS A 126 2.68 6.85 -12.41
CA LYS A 126 1.35 6.25 -12.54
C LYS A 126 1.12 5.66 -13.92
N GLU A 127 1.52 6.37 -14.97
CA GLU A 127 1.42 5.91 -16.35
C GLU A 127 2.24 4.64 -16.56
N ARG A 128 3.53 4.69 -16.21
CA ARG A 128 4.44 3.53 -16.35
C ARG A 128 3.98 2.31 -15.55
N PHE A 129 3.42 2.53 -14.36
CA PHE A 129 3.06 1.44 -13.46
C PHE A 129 1.67 0.84 -13.77
N GLY A 130 0.76 1.62 -14.37
CA GLY A 130 -0.58 1.15 -14.72
C GLY A 130 -0.56 -0.07 -15.63
N GLU A 131 0.28 -0.07 -16.67
CA GLU A 131 0.42 -1.21 -17.57
C GLU A 131 0.97 -2.46 -16.87
N HIS A 132 1.94 -2.29 -15.98
CA HIS A 132 2.53 -3.40 -15.25
C HIS A 132 1.53 -4.04 -14.28
N LEU A 133 0.75 -3.21 -13.56
CA LEU A 133 -0.29 -3.71 -12.66
C LEU A 133 -1.36 -4.51 -13.39
N LEU A 134 -1.76 -4.07 -14.59
CA LEU A 134 -2.75 -4.78 -15.39
C LEU A 134 -2.24 -6.18 -15.75
N ARG A 135 -0.99 -6.30 -16.21
CA ARG A 135 -0.37 -7.59 -16.53
C ARG A 135 -0.28 -8.52 -15.32
N VAL A 136 0.09 -7.99 -14.15
CA VAL A 136 0.14 -8.80 -12.91
C VAL A 136 -1.25 -9.28 -12.50
N LYS A 137 -2.26 -8.41 -12.59
CA LYS A 137 -3.66 -8.78 -12.32
C LYS A 137 -4.11 -9.92 -13.23
N GLU A 138 -3.90 -9.79 -14.54
CA GLU A 138 -4.27 -10.81 -15.52
C GLU A 138 -3.56 -12.15 -15.27
N ALA A 139 -2.28 -12.12 -14.92
CA ALA A 139 -1.52 -13.33 -14.59
C ALA A 139 -2.08 -14.04 -13.33
N ILE A 140 -2.39 -13.29 -12.27
CA ILE A 140 -2.97 -13.84 -11.05
C ILE A 140 -4.36 -14.43 -11.33
N GLU A 141 -5.20 -13.73 -12.10
CA GLU A 141 -6.53 -14.23 -12.50
C GLU A 141 -6.45 -15.51 -13.33
N ALA A 142 -5.48 -15.59 -14.26
CA ALA A 142 -5.25 -16.80 -15.06
C ALA A 142 -4.81 -17.99 -14.18
N LEU A 143 -3.89 -17.78 -13.24
CA LEU A 143 -3.44 -18.82 -12.30
C LEU A 143 -4.58 -19.27 -11.38
N GLN A 144 -5.38 -18.35 -10.86
CA GLN A 144 -6.53 -18.68 -10.03
C GLN A 144 -7.53 -19.55 -10.80
N LYS A 145 -7.79 -19.19 -12.06
CA LYS A 145 -8.69 -19.95 -12.94
C LYS A 145 -8.16 -21.36 -13.21
N GLU A 146 -6.87 -21.52 -13.51
CA GLU A 146 -6.29 -22.84 -13.79
C GLU A 146 -6.27 -23.75 -12.55
N LEU A 147 -6.00 -23.19 -11.36
CA LEU A 147 -5.85 -23.97 -10.14
C LEU A 147 -7.16 -24.27 -9.40
N TYR A 148 -8.17 -23.41 -9.55
CA TYR A 148 -9.40 -23.46 -8.75
C TYR A 148 -10.69 -23.33 -9.57
N GLY A 149 -10.59 -23.28 -10.90
CA GLY A 149 -11.71 -23.10 -11.83
C GLY A 149 -12.02 -24.34 -12.66
#